data_AF-A0A2T4AWP8-F1
#
_entry.id   AF-A0A2T4AWP8-F1
#
_cell.length_a   1.000
_cell.length_b   1.000
_cell.length_c   1.000
_cell.angle_alpha   90.00
_cell.angle_beta   90.00
_cell.angle_gamma   90.00
#
_symmetry.space_group_name_H-M   'P 1'
#
loop_
_entity.id
_entity.type
_entity.pdbx_description
1 polymer ?
#
loop_
_entity_poly.entity_id
_entity_poly.type
_entity_poly.pdbx_seq_one_letter_code
_entity_poly.pdbx_strand_id
1 'polypeptide(L)'
;EPVDLEAPAYTTKEWGSNVLLQLAPPKDEAVAKEWTAEVPLHLRYLKPTPTGKEEAGIPYPVVFWACEGNKDAAYAVSPFDRATLGYDGLFEPGTTFWHVSPKPEADGRLINNISVPVVTEGASQWVGIGTAVAVVLGFAWVLLTLAGGYAKSGHGAVVAKKEDEGKKEK
;
A
#
# COMPACT_ATOMS: atom_id res chain seq x y z
N GLU A 1 0.00 -12.76 16.77
CA GLU A 1 1.15 -12.56 15.87
C GLU A 1 1.33 -11.07 15.60
N PRO A 2 2.56 -10.59 15.38
CA PRO A 2 2.78 -9.23 14.88
C PRO A 2 2.18 -9.08 13.48
N VAL A 3 1.53 -7.95 13.22
CA VAL A 3 0.93 -7.63 11.92
C VAL A 3 2.05 -7.30 10.94
N ASP A 4 2.14 -8.07 9.85
CA ASP A 4 3.01 -7.73 8.72
C ASP A 4 2.41 -6.51 7.98
N LEU A 5 3.15 -5.41 8.01
CA LEU A 5 2.76 -4.14 7.39
C LEU A 5 2.98 -4.14 5.88
N GLU A 6 3.83 -5.04 5.36
CA GLU A 6 4.17 -5.15 3.94
C GLU A 6 3.35 -6.24 3.22
N ALA A 7 2.68 -7.12 3.99
CA ALA A 7 1.87 -8.18 3.42
C ALA A 7 0.72 -7.62 2.54
N PRO A 8 0.52 -8.16 1.32
CA PRO A 8 -0.52 -7.70 0.41
C PRO A 8 -1.92 -7.97 0.97
N ALA A 9 -2.90 -7.17 0.55
CA ALA A 9 -4.26 -7.19 1.09
C ALA A 9 -4.89 -8.60 1.06
N TYR A 10 -4.67 -9.33 -0.03
CA TYR A 10 -5.23 -10.67 -0.25
C TYR A 10 -4.58 -11.79 0.58
N THR A 11 -3.55 -11.49 1.38
CA THR A 11 -2.91 -12.46 2.30
C THR A 11 -3.26 -12.20 3.76
N THR A 12 -3.88 -11.06 4.06
CA THR A 12 -4.23 -10.65 5.42
C THR A 12 -5.71 -10.88 5.70
N LYS A 13 -6.05 -11.29 6.92
CA LYS A 13 -7.45 -11.31 7.38
C LYS A 13 -7.88 -9.88 7.68
N GLU A 14 -8.95 -9.45 7.02
CA GLU A 14 -9.54 -8.15 7.28
C GLU A 14 -10.24 -8.14 8.64
N TRP A 15 -10.08 -7.03 9.36
CA TRP A 15 -10.85 -6.73 10.55
C TRP A 15 -11.46 -5.34 10.35
N GLY A 16 -12.76 -5.22 10.62
CA GLY A 16 -13.44 -3.93 10.50
C GLY A 16 -12.84 -2.93 11.50
N SER A 17 -12.42 -1.78 11.01
CA SER A 17 -11.96 -0.67 11.83
C SER A 17 -12.86 0.54 11.62
N ASN A 18 -13.06 1.29 12.71
CA ASN A 18 -13.76 2.57 12.67
C ASN A 18 -12.79 3.64 13.15
N VAL A 19 -12.81 4.81 12.50
CA VAL A 19 -12.03 5.96 12.93
C VAL A 19 -12.98 7.12 13.22
N LEU A 20 -12.84 7.72 14.40
CA LEU A 20 -13.54 8.94 14.76
C LEU A 20 -12.54 10.09 14.74
N LEU A 21 -12.81 11.11 13.93
CA LEU A 21 -11.94 12.26 13.75
C LEU A 21 -12.68 13.52 14.15
N GLN A 22 -12.09 14.32 15.03
CA GLN A 22 -12.56 15.67 15.31
C GLN A 22 -11.92 16.62 14.32
N LEU A 23 -12.75 17.31 13.53
CA LEU A 23 -12.24 18.29 12.58
C LEU A 23 -12.06 19.65 13.26
N ALA A 24 -10.92 20.30 12.99
CA ALA A 24 -10.60 21.62 13.51
C ALA A 24 -10.77 22.68 12.41
N PRO A 25 -11.89 23.41 12.36
CA PRO A 25 -12.09 24.45 11.35
C PRO A 25 -11.07 25.60 11.51
N PRO A 26 -10.67 26.26 10.42
CA PRO A 26 -9.79 27.43 10.48
C PRO A 26 -10.38 28.54 11.36
N LYS A 27 -9.51 29.24 12.11
CA LYS A 27 -9.94 30.34 13.01
C LYS A 27 -10.28 31.64 12.28
N ASP A 28 -9.81 31.80 11.05
CA ASP A 28 -10.06 32.97 10.23
C ASP A 28 -11.43 32.84 9.56
N GLU A 29 -12.35 33.76 9.84
CA GLU A 29 -13.72 33.75 9.32
C GLU A 29 -13.80 33.82 7.78
N ALA A 30 -12.79 34.39 7.12
CA ALA A 30 -12.72 34.43 5.66
C ALA A 30 -12.41 33.04 5.07
N VAL A 31 -11.61 32.25 5.78
CA VAL A 31 -11.21 30.88 5.38
C VAL A 31 -12.20 29.83 5.92
N ALA A 32 -12.90 30.13 7.02
CA ALA A 32 -13.84 29.21 7.67
C ALA A 32 -15.12 28.96 6.85
N LYS A 33 -15.43 29.80 5.85
CA LYS A 33 -16.62 29.64 5.00
C LYS A 33 -16.54 28.42 4.08
N GLU A 34 -15.36 28.15 3.54
CA GLU A 34 -15.11 27.01 2.65
C GLU A 34 -13.73 26.43 2.98
N TRP A 35 -13.72 25.32 3.70
CA TRP A 35 -12.49 24.61 4.05
C TRP A 35 -12.67 23.10 3.86
N THR A 36 -11.55 22.44 3.62
CA THR A 36 -11.49 21.00 3.37
C THR A 36 -10.63 20.32 4.43
N ALA A 37 -11.08 19.16 4.91
CA ALA A 37 -10.23 18.23 5.65
C ALA A 37 -9.79 17.09 4.74
N GLU A 38 -8.50 16.79 4.76
CA GLU A 38 -7.93 15.66 4.04
C GLU A 38 -7.46 14.60 5.04
N VAL A 39 -7.89 13.36 4.84
CA VAL A 39 -7.50 12.22 5.67
C VAL A 39 -6.66 11.30 4.80
N PRO A 40 -5.33 11.26 5.00
CA PRO A 40 -4.47 10.40 4.21
C PRO A 40 -4.77 8.93 4.56
N LEU A 41 -5.18 8.17 3.56
CA LEU A 41 -5.40 6.73 3.67
C LEU A 41 -4.29 6.00 2.91
N HIS A 42 -3.81 4.91 3.49
CA HIS A 42 -2.85 4.04 2.84
C HIS A 42 -3.53 2.75 2.39
N LEU A 43 -3.38 2.41 1.10
CA LEU A 43 -3.92 1.19 0.53
C LEU A 43 -2.81 0.13 0.47
N ARG A 44 -3.12 -1.09 0.90
CA ARG A 44 -2.22 -2.25 0.72
C ARG A 44 -2.19 -2.70 -0.74
N TYR A 45 -1.19 -3.49 -1.11
CA TYR A 45 -1.11 -4.08 -2.44
C TYR A 45 -2.35 -4.90 -2.76
N LEU A 46 -3.09 -4.45 -3.77
CA LEU A 46 -4.25 -5.14 -4.31
C LEU A 46 -3.82 -6.31 -5.20
N LYS A 47 -4.77 -7.19 -5.50
CA LYS A 47 -4.53 -8.36 -6.34
C LYS A 47 -4.21 -7.92 -7.78
N PRO A 48 -3.22 -8.54 -8.45
CA PRO A 48 -2.99 -8.34 -9.87
C PRO A 48 -4.25 -8.65 -10.69
N THR A 49 -4.51 -7.85 -11.73
CA THR A 49 -5.66 -8.04 -12.63
C THR A 49 -5.22 -8.08 -14.09
N PRO A 50 -5.99 -8.72 -15.00
CA PRO A 50 -5.66 -8.72 -16.42
C PRO A 50 -5.64 -7.32 -17.07
N THR A 51 -6.40 -6.37 -16.52
CA THR A 51 -6.48 -4.99 -17.02
C THR A 51 -5.39 -4.08 -16.45
N GLY A 52 -4.67 -4.52 -15.41
CA GLY A 52 -3.73 -3.68 -14.66
C GLY A 52 -4.40 -2.59 -13.83
N LYS A 53 -5.72 -2.70 -13.62
CA LYS A 53 -6.50 -1.79 -12.77
C LYS A 53 -7.45 -2.59 -11.89
N GLU A 54 -7.63 -2.13 -10.66
CA GLU A 54 -8.59 -2.68 -9.71
C GLU A 54 -9.38 -1.54 -9.07
N GLU A 55 -10.68 -1.72 -8.89
CA GLU A 55 -11.53 -0.70 -8.26
C GLU A 55 -11.59 -0.92 -6.74
N ALA A 56 -11.21 0.10 -5.98
CA ALA A 56 -11.31 0.11 -4.52
C ALA A 56 -12.48 1.01 -4.09
N GLY A 57 -13.45 0.45 -3.38
CA GLY A 57 -14.61 1.18 -2.87
C GLY A 57 -14.42 1.60 -1.41
N ILE A 58 -14.53 2.89 -1.12
CA ILE A 58 -14.51 3.44 0.24
C ILE A 58 -15.93 3.92 0.58
N PRO A 59 -16.56 3.43 1.66
CA PRO A 59 -17.87 3.92 2.06
C PRO A 59 -17.81 5.40 2.42
N TYR A 60 -18.87 6.15 2.10
CA TYR A 60 -18.94 7.57 2.46
C TYR A 60 -18.81 7.75 3.98
N PRO A 61 -18.06 8.78 4.43
CA PRO A 61 -17.94 9.06 5.85
C PRO A 61 -19.27 9.55 6.43
N VAL A 62 -19.51 9.21 7.70
CA VAL A 62 -20.60 9.80 8.47
C VAL A 62 -20.09 11.10 9.09
N VAL A 63 -20.62 12.23 8.62
CA VAL A 63 -20.29 13.56 9.15
C VAL A 63 -21.41 14.02 10.06
N PHE A 64 -21.05 14.44 11.28
CA PHE A 64 -22.03 14.86 12.27
C PHE A 64 -21.49 15.90 13.25
N TRP A 65 -22.40 16.62 13.90
CA TRP A 65 -22.14 17.40 15.11
C TRP A 65 -22.69 16.64 16.32
N ALA A 66 -21.87 16.59 17.37
CA ALA A 66 -22.29 16.11 18.69
C ALA A 66 -22.52 17.33 19.58
N CYS A 67 -23.74 17.50 20.07
CA CYS A 67 -24.11 18.55 21.00
C CYS A 67 -24.47 17.92 22.35
N GLU A 68 -23.96 18.49 23.44
CA GLU A 68 -24.37 18.11 24.78
C GLU A 68 -25.88 18.32 24.94
N GLY A 69 -26.58 17.25 25.26
CA GLY A 69 -28.01 17.31 25.50
C GLY A 69 -28.34 17.95 26.85
N ASN A 70 -29.56 18.45 26.96
CA ASN A 70 -30.05 18.98 28.22
C ASN A 70 -30.23 17.84 29.24
N LYS A 71 -29.42 17.86 30.31
CA LYS A 71 -29.41 16.86 31.39
C LYS A 71 -30.72 16.82 32.20
N ASP A 72 -31.54 17.88 32.11
CA ASP A 72 -32.82 18.01 32.80
C ASP A 72 -34.04 17.66 31.91
N ALA A 73 -33.83 17.18 30.69
CA ALA A 73 -34.92 16.76 29.83
C ALA A 73 -35.54 15.44 30.33
N ALA A 74 -36.88 15.38 30.40
CA ALA A 74 -37.64 14.21 30.85
C ALA A 74 -37.38 12.92 30.04
N TYR A 75 -36.70 13.03 28.90
CA TYR A 75 -36.26 11.94 28.05
C TYR A 75 -34.79 12.18 27.66
N ALA A 76 -33.87 11.77 28.54
CA ALA A 76 -32.43 11.84 28.25
C ALA A 76 -32.02 10.92 27.07
N VAL A 77 -32.84 9.94 26.69
CA VAL A 77 -32.63 9.06 25.54
C VAL A 77 -33.89 9.10 24.67
N SER A 78 -33.76 9.59 23.44
CA SER A 78 -34.85 9.63 22.47
C SER A 78 -35.06 8.24 21.84
N PRO A 79 -36.31 7.73 21.74
CA PRO A 79 -36.59 6.47 21.04
C PRO A 79 -36.45 6.58 19.51
N PHE A 80 -36.26 7.81 18.99
CA PHE A 80 -36.03 8.06 17.57
C PHE A 80 -34.54 8.17 17.23
N ASP A 81 -33.67 8.23 18.25
CA ASP A 81 -32.24 8.23 18.04
C ASP A 81 -31.77 6.83 17.64
N ARG A 82 -30.91 6.79 16.63
CA ARG A 82 -30.25 5.55 16.24
C ARG A 82 -29.15 5.27 17.27
N ALA A 83 -29.43 4.36 18.19
CA ALA A 83 -28.45 3.85 19.14
C ALA A 83 -27.52 2.81 18.48
N THR A 84 -26.36 2.57 19.10
CA THR A 84 -25.39 1.51 18.74
C THR A 84 -24.81 1.61 17.33
N LEU A 85 -24.56 2.84 16.87
CA LEU A 85 -23.87 3.10 15.59
C LEU A 85 -22.36 2.87 15.67
N GLY A 86 -21.83 2.59 16.87
CA GLY A 86 -20.45 2.17 17.11
C GLY A 86 -19.55 3.32 17.59
N TYR A 87 -19.88 4.57 17.25
CA TYR A 87 -19.20 5.76 17.77
C TYR A 87 -19.98 6.46 18.89
N ASP A 88 -21.27 6.17 19.04
CA ASP A 88 -22.16 6.79 20.03
C ASP A 88 -21.74 6.50 21.47
N GLY A 89 -21.16 5.31 21.72
CA GLY A 89 -20.59 4.94 23.02
C GLY A 89 -19.37 5.75 23.45
N LEU A 90 -18.80 6.60 22.58
CA LEU A 90 -17.70 7.50 22.91
C LEU A 90 -18.18 8.85 23.49
N PHE A 91 -19.50 9.08 23.54
CA PHE A 91 -20.10 10.33 23.99
C PHE A 91 -20.93 10.13 25.26
N GLU A 92 -21.16 11.22 26.02
CA GLU A 92 -21.98 11.16 27.23
C GLU A 92 -23.43 10.76 26.90
N PRO A 93 -24.12 10.01 27.81
CA PRO A 93 -25.54 9.74 27.65
C PRO A 93 -26.35 11.03 27.47
N GLY A 94 -27.21 11.05 26.46
CA GLY A 94 -28.02 12.21 26.09
C GLY A 94 -27.35 13.17 25.09
N THR A 95 -26.17 12.85 24.57
CA THR A 95 -25.60 13.58 23.42
C THR A 95 -26.53 13.49 22.21
N THR A 96 -26.89 14.64 21.66
CA THR A 96 -27.70 14.72 20.43
C THR A 96 -26.77 14.82 19.22
N PHE A 97 -27.04 14.01 18.21
CA PHE A 97 -26.25 13.95 16.98
C PHE A 97 -27.01 14.55 15.80
N TRP A 98 -26.39 15.50 15.10
CA TRP A 98 -26.91 16.09 13.87
C TRP A 98 -26.08 15.62 12.69
N HIS A 99 -26.65 14.82 11.80
CA HIS A 99 -25.94 14.24 10.64
C HIS A 99 -26.10 15.08 9.39
N VAL A 100 -25.02 15.18 8.61
CA VAL A 100 -25.08 15.65 7.22
C VAL A 100 -25.58 14.51 6.35
N SER A 101 -26.61 14.76 5.54
CA SER A 101 -27.11 13.80 4.56
C SER A 101 -26.12 13.67 3.39
N PRO A 102 -25.44 12.53 3.20
CA PRO A 102 -24.54 12.36 2.08
C PRO A 102 -25.32 12.26 0.77
N LYS A 103 -24.73 12.74 -0.32
CA LYS A 103 -25.27 12.59 -1.68
C LYS A 103 -24.36 11.65 -2.47
N PRO A 104 -24.91 10.58 -3.09
CA PRO A 104 -24.11 9.68 -3.91
C PRO A 104 -23.62 10.42 -5.15
N GLU A 105 -22.36 10.21 -5.53
CA GLU A 105 -21.79 10.76 -6.77
C GLU A 105 -22.28 10.00 -8.01
N ALA A 106 -22.43 8.67 -7.91
CA ALA A 106 -22.92 7.81 -8.99
C ALA A 106 -23.71 6.60 -8.46
N ASP A 107 -24.59 6.04 -9.30
CA ASP A 107 -25.30 4.76 -9.10
C ASP A 107 -26.16 4.64 -7.84
N GLY A 108 -26.49 5.75 -7.17
CA GLY A 108 -27.30 5.76 -5.95
C GLY A 108 -26.63 5.09 -4.75
N ARG A 109 -25.36 4.67 -4.87
CA ARG A 109 -24.59 4.03 -3.79
C ARG A 109 -23.72 5.07 -3.10
N LEU A 110 -23.69 5.03 -1.77
CA LEU A 110 -22.83 5.87 -0.94
C LEU A 110 -21.42 5.26 -0.79
N ILE A 111 -20.79 4.96 -1.93
CA ILE A 111 -19.44 4.42 -2.02
C ILE A 111 -18.66 5.30 -2.98
N ASN A 112 -17.50 5.78 -2.53
CA ASN A 112 -16.53 6.45 -3.38
C ASN A 112 -15.62 5.38 -4.01
N ASN A 113 -15.67 5.24 -5.34
CA ASN A 113 -14.86 4.27 -6.07
C ASN A 113 -13.58 4.93 -6.58
N ILE A 114 -12.46 4.28 -6.34
CA ILE A 114 -11.14 4.75 -6.74
C ILE A 114 -10.52 3.68 -7.63
N SER A 115 -10.10 4.08 -8.83
CA SER A 115 -9.39 3.19 -9.76
C SER A 115 -7.91 3.12 -9.39
N VAL A 116 -7.47 1.96 -8.91
CA VAL A 116 -6.12 1.73 -8.41
C VAL A 116 -5.30 0.97 -9.45
N PRO A 117 -4.10 1.45 -9.83
CA PRO A 117 -3.22 0.70 -10.73
C PRO A 117 -2.66 -0.53 -10.01
N VAL A 118 -2.74 -1.68 -10.64
CA VAL A 118 -2.18 -2.95 -10.14
C VAL A 118 -1.30 -3.60 -11.18
N VAL A 119 -0.49 -4.56 -10.76
CA VAL A 119 0.33 -5.35 -11.69
C VAL A 119 -0.58 -6.10 -12.65
N THR A 120 -0.28 -6.05 -13.94
CA THR A 120 -0.99 -6.84 -14.94
C THR A 120 -0.68 -8.32 -14.76
N GLU A 121 -1.73 -9.14 -14.66
CA GLU A 121 -1.60 -10.58 -14.55
C GLU A 121 -0.81 -11.15 -15.76
N GLY A 122 0.19 -12.01 -15.49
CA GLY A 122 1.05 -12.60 -16.52
C GLY A 122 2.31 -11.79 -16.91
N ALA A 123 2.38 -10.49 -16.60
CA ALA A 123 3.62 -9.71 -16.82
C ALA A 123 4.80 -10.24 -15.99
N SER A 124 4.52 -10.76 -14.79
CA SER A 124 5.51 -11.34 -13.89
C SER A 124 6.29 -12.52 -14.49
N GLN A 125 5.67 -13.33 -15.36
CA GLN A 125 6.32 -14.51 -15.93
C GLN A 125 7.44 -14.13 -16.91
N TRP A 126 7.23 -13.08 -17.71
CA TRP A 126 8.25 -12.56 -18.63
C TRP A 126 9.43 -11.94 -17.88
N VAL A 127 9.15 -11.23 -16.79
CA VAL A 127 10.19 -10.67 -15.92
C VAL A 127 11.06 -11.80 -15.35
N GLY A 128 10.44 -12.85 -14.81
CA GLY A 128 11.17 -14.00 -14.26
C GLY A 128 12.10 -14.66 -15.29
N ILE A 129 11.60 -14.91 -16.51
CA ILE A 129 12.41 -15.50 -17.59
C ILE A 129 13.55 -14.56 -18.00
N GLY A 130 13.25 -13.28 -18.18
CA GLY A 130 14.25 -12.27 -18.57
C GLY A 130 15.38 -12.16 -17.54
N THR A 131 15.05 -12.11 -16.26
CA THR A 131 16.04 -12.08 -15.17
C THR A 131 16.87 -13.36 -15.15
N ALA A 132 16.26 -14.54 -15.33
CA ALA A 132 16.98 -15.80 -15.37
C ALA A 132 18.00 -15.84 -16.52
N VAL A 133 17.59 -15.42 -17.72
CA VAL A 133 18.49 -15.35 -18.89
C VAL A 133 19.65 -14.39 -18.65
N ALA A 134 19.37 -13.19 -18.12
CA ALA A 134 20.40 -12.19 -17.82
C ALA A 134 21.44 -12.72 -16.80
N VAL A 135 20.98 -13.39 -15.74
CA VAL A 135 21.85 -14.00 -14.73
C VAL A 135 22.71 -15.10 -15.34
N VAL A 136 22.14 -15.98 -16.17
CA VAL A 136 22.89 -17.08 -16.82
C VAL A 136 23.96 -16.52 -17.75
N LEU A 137 23.62 -15.52 -18.58
CA LEU A 137 24.59 -14.90 -19.48
C LEU A 137 25.71 -14.19 -18.72
N GLY A 138 25.37 -13.43 -17.66
CA GLY A 138 26.35 -12.78 -16.81
C GLY A 138 27.28 -13.78 -16.11
N PHE A 139 26.73 -14.89 -15.60
CA PHE A 139 27.50 -15.95 -14.98
C PHE A 139 28.43 -16.65 -15.98
N ALA A 140 27.94 -16.98 -17.17
CA ALA A 140 28.74 -17.58 -18.23
C ALA A 140 29.89 -16.65 -18.67
N TRP A 141 29.64 -15.34 -18.78
CA TRP A 141 30.67 -14.35 -19.06
C TRP A 141 31.79 -14.32 -18.01
N VAL A 142 31.42 -14.35 -16.72
CA VAL A 142 32.38 -14.43 -15.61
C VAL A 142 33.20 -15.71 -15.70
N LEU A 143 32.58 -16.86 -15.98
CA LEU A 143 33.32 -18.12 -16.14
C LEU A 143 34.30 -18.08 -17.31
N LEU A 144 33.90 -17.52 -18.45
CA LEU A 144 34.76 -17.40 -19.64
C LEU A 144 35.96 -16.47 -19.39
N THR A 145 35.74 -15.35 -18.70
CA THR A 145 36.84 -14.44 -18.34
C THR A 145 37.81 -15.07 -17.34
N LEU A 146 37.32 -15.80 -16.34
CA LEU A 146 38.16 -16.55 -15.40
C LEU A 146 38.95 -17.67 -16.11
N ALA A 147 38.31 -18.44 -16.97
CA ALA A 147 38.97 -19.49 -17.75
C ALA A 147 40.03 -18.91 -18.71
N GLY A 148 39.73 -17.78 -19.37
CA GLY A 148 40.69 -17.07 -20.21
C GLY A 148 41.87 -16.51 -19.43
N GLY A 149 41.65 -16.00 -18.21
CA GLY A 149 42.72 -15.57 -17.30
C GLY A 149 43.58 -16.73 -16.80
N TYR A 150 42.95 -17.86 -16.47
CA TYR A 150 43.65 -19.08 -16.04
C TYR A 150 44.47 -19.70 -17.16
N ALA A 151 43.94 -19.77 -18.39
CA ALA A 151 44.66 -20.26 -19.56
C ALA A 151 45.89 -19.40 -19.90
N LYS A 152 45.79 -18.07 -19.78
CA LYS A 152 46.90 -17.14 -20.01
C LYS A 152 47.98 -17.19 -18.93
N SER A 153 47.61 -17.46 -17.67
CA SER A 153 48.58 -17.59 -16.56
C SER A 153 49.19 -18.99 -16.44
N GLY A 154 48.49 -20.04 -16.89
CA GLY A 154 48.91 -21.43 -16.71
C GLY A 154 49.86 -22.01 -17.77
N HIS A 155 49.94 -21.46 -18.99
CA HIS A 155 50.76 -22.02 -20.07
C HIS A 155 52.00 -21.19 -20.46
N GLY A 156 52.11 -19.92 -20.03
CA GLY A 156 53.25 -19.06 -20.38
C GLY A 156 54.50 -19.25 -19.49
N ALA A 157 54.33 -19.65 -18.23
CA ALA A 157 55.45 -19.73 -17.29
C ALA A 157 56.28 -21.02 -17.39
N VAL A 158 55.69 -22.13 -17.88
CA VAL A 158 56.38 -23.43 -17.98
C VAL A 158 57.20 -23.55 -19.28
N VAL A 159 56.73 -22.96 -20.38
CA VAL A 159 57.45 -22.99 -21.67
C VAL A 159 58.66 -22.06 -21.66
N ALA A 160 58.51 -20.85 -21.10
CA ALA A 160 59.61 -19.89 -20.97
C ALA A 160 60.79 -20.43 -20.12
N LYS A 161 60.52 -21.31 -19.15
CA LYS A 161 61.57 -21.93 -18.34
C LYS A 161 62.31 -23.06 -19.08
N LYS A 162 61.64 -23.78 -19.99
CA LYS A 162 62.27 -24.83 -20.82
C LYS A 162 63.12 -24.27 -21.97
N GLU A 163 62.78 -23.11 -22.54
CA GLU A 163 63.61 -22.48 -23.58
C GLU A 163 64.91 -21.85 -23.04
N ASP A 164 64.94 -21.35 -21.79
CA ASP A 164 66.17 -20.80 -21.19
C ASP A 164 67.17 -21.87 -20.72
N GLU A 165 66.71 -23.06 -20.32
CA GLU A 165 67.60 -24.17 -19.97
C GLU A 165 68.23 -24.83 -21.22
N GLY A 166 67.50 -24.96 -22.33
CA GLY A 166 68.03 -25.55 -23.56
C GLY A 166 69.05 -24.67 -24.31
N LYS A 167 69.16 -23.39 -23.96
CA LYS A 167 70.09 -22.43 -24.61
C LYS A 167 71.41 -22.24 -23.86
N LYS A 168 71.54 -22.80 -22.65
CA LYS A 168 72.79 -22.78 -21.86
C LYS A 168 73.67 -24.03 -22.05
N GLU A 169 73.22 -25.01 -22.83
CA GLU A 169 73.89 -26.30 -23.02
C GLU A 169 74.36 -26.56 -24.48
N LYS A 170 74.64 -25.50 -25.25
CA LYS A 170 75.30 -25.59 -26.57
C LYS A 170 76.47 -24.64 -26.72
#